data_AF-A0A6C0D195-F1
#
_entry.id   AF-A0A6C0D195-F1
#
_cell.length_a   1.000
_cell.length_b   1.000
_cell.length_c   1.000
_cell.angle_alpha   90.00
_cell.angle_beta   90.00
_cell.angle_gamma   90.00
#
_symmetry.space_group_name_H-M   'P 1'
#
loop_
_entity.id
_entity.type
_entity.pdbx_description
1 polymer ?
#
loop_
_entity_poly.entity_id
_entity_poly.type
_entity_poly.pdbx_seq_one_letter_code
_entity_poly.pdbx_strand_id
1 'polypeptide(L)'
;MTTTIKLYIPRISVHPTHAHIPIPQLLEENFNKLQIGKIVYLDIHERTNEAGHPYYFAFIDIESFENIYSLYVLGTINKYGNYRVVYDEANYLYWEVKQYIEKSQRGSPVTIKSDEWLAFSLWKTPSLLRKHYEFIENLPNFI
;
A
#
# COMPACT_ATOMS: atom_id res chain seq x y z
N MET A 1 -21.90 -7.38 -0.50
CA MET A 1 -21.89 -6.26 0.47
C MET A 1 -20.53 -5.61 0.29
N THR A 2 -20.45 -4.33 -0.06
CA THR A 2 -19.16 -3.66 -0.27
C THR A 2 -18.43 -3.48 1.06
N THR A 3 -17.22 -4.02 1.15
CA THR A 3 -16.38 -3.85 2.35
C THR A 3 -15.60 -2.56 2.19
N THR A 4 -15.82 -1.61 3.12
CA THR A 4 -15.05 -0.37 3.17
C THR A 4 -13.86 -0.54 4.10
N ILE A 5 -12.66 -0.20 3.64
CA ILE A 5 -11.42 -0.36 4.38
C ILE A 5 -10.69 0.98 4.45
N LYS A 6 -10.26 1.34 5.67
CA LYS A 6 -9.46 2.53 5.92
C LYS A 6 -7.97 2.21 5.78
N LEU A 7 -7.27 2.98 4.96
CA LEU A 7 -5.86 2.81 4.64
C LEU A 7 -5.08 4.10 4.83
N TYR A 8 -3.77 3.95 5.00
CA TYR A 8 -2.80 5.03 5.14
C TYR A 8 -1.64 4.83 4.18
N ILE A 9 -1.34 5.85 3.38
CA ILE A 9 -0.18 5.91 2.49
C ILE A 9 0.82 6.89 3.12
N PRO A 10 1.93 6.41 3.73
CA PRO A 10 2.83 7.24 4.50
C PRO A 10 3.69 8.18 3.65
N ARG A 11 3.89 7.82 2.38
CA ARG A 11 4.69 8.62 1.47
C ARG A 11 4.22 8.42 0.04
N ILE A 12 3.83 9.53 -0.58
CA ILE A 12 3.54 9.65 -2.00
C ILE A 12 4.60 10.57 -2.57
N SER A 13 5.50 9.98 -3.34
CA SER A 13 6.47 10.71 -4.15
C SER A 13 5.96 10.71 -5.58
N VAL A 14 5.79 11.88 -6.17
CA VAL A 14 5.39 12.00 -7.58
C VAL A 14 6.64 11.87 -8.43
N HIS A 15 6.73 10.78 -9.20
CA HIS A 15 7.81 10.60 -10.16
C HIS A 15 7.64 11.57 -11.35
N PRO A 16 8.72 12.08 -11.98
CA PRO A 16 8.61 13.02 -13.09
C PRO A 16 7.72 12.55 -14.24
N THR A 17 7.64 11.24 -14.50
CA THR A 17 6.75 10.67 -15.54
C THR A 17 5.27 10.89 -15.25
N HIS A 18 4.89 11.06 -13.98
CA HIS A 18 3.52 11.26 -13.51
C HIS A 18 3.29 12.68 -12.96
N ALA A 19 4.26 13.59 -13.08
CA ALA A 19 4.21 14.94 -12.50
C ALA A 19 3.09 15.83 -13.07
N HIS A 20 2.53 15.47 -14.21
CA HIS A 20 1.40 16.15 -14.83
C HIS A 20 0.04 15.68 -14.28
N ILE A 21 0.00 14.60 -13.49
CA ILE A 21 -1.21 14.03 -12.93
C ILE A 21 -1.34 14.45 -11.46
N PRO A 22 -2.44 15.10 -11.06
CA PRO A 22 -2.71 15.40 -9.65
C PRO A 22 -2.73 14.11 -8.80
N ILE A 23 -2.17 14.17 -7.60
CA ILE A 23 -2.11 13.01 -6.68
C ILE A 23 -3.49 12.35 -6.45
N PRO A 24 -4.61 13.09 -6.26
CA PRO A 24 -5.91 12.47 -6.13
C PRO A 24 -6.28 11.58 -7.32
N GLN A 25 -6.15 12.12 -8.52
CA GLN A 25 -6.42 11.41 -9.77
C GLN A 25 -5.49 10.22 -9.93
N LEU A 26 -4.20 10.39 -9.63
CA LEU A 26 -3.21 9.33 -9.71
C LEU A 26 -3.55 8.16 -8.78
N LEU A 27 -4.00 8.43 -7.55
CA LEU A 27 -4.42 7.38 -6.61
C LEU A 27 -5.71 6.69 -7.08
N GLU A 28 -6.74 7.45 -7.45
CA GLU A 28 -8.03 6.91 -7.90
C GLU A 28 -7.88 6.01 -9.13
N GLU A 29 -7.17 6.49 -10.14
CA GLU A 29 -6.95 5.74 -11.39
C GLU A 29 -6.18 4.45 -11.12
N ASN A 30 -5.13 4.48 -10.29
CA ASN A 30 -4.32 3.31 -10.04
C ASN A 30 -5.01 2.27 -9.16
N PHE A 31 -5.72 2.67 -8.10
CA PHE A 31 -6.50 1.72 -7.30
C PHE A 31 -7.60 1.03 -8.11
N ASN A 32 -8.24 1.78 -9.02
CA ASN A 32 -9.24 1.23 -9.94
C ASN A 32 -8.62 0.33 -11.01
N LYS A 33 -7.57 0.80 -11.69
CA LYS A 33 -6.86 0.06 -12.75
C LYS A 33 -6.28 -1.26 -12.26
N LEU A 34 -5.71 -1.25 -11.04
CA LEU A 34 -5.17 -2.44 -10.39
C LEU A 34 -6.25 -3.37 -9.82
N GLN A 35 -7.54 -3.07 -10.02
CA GLN A 35 -8.65 -3.90 -9.54
C GLN A 35 -8.66 -4.07 -8.01
N ILE A 36 -8.11 -3.11 -7.26
CA ILE A 36 -8.09 -3.14 -5.79
C ILE A 36 -9.42 -2.64 -5.24
N GLY A 37 -9.88 -1.50 -5.74
CA GLY A 37 -11.12 -0.90 -5.26
C GLY A 37 -11.30 0.53 -5.73
N LYS A 38 -12.44 1.10 -5.33
CA LYS A 38 -12.77 2.50 -5.56
C LYS A 38 -12.47 3.32 -4.30
N ILE A 39 -11.70 4.39 -4.43
CA ILE A 39 -11.51 5.35 -3.34
C ILE A 39 -12.82 6.13 -3.17
N VAL A 40 -13.38 6.11 -1.95
CA VAL A 40 -14.62 6.83 -1.59
C VAL A 40 -14.38 7.97 -0.61
N TYR A 41 -13.22 7.97 0.04
CA TYR A 41 -12.73 9.09 0.84
C TYR A 41 -11.23 9.24 0.62
N LEU A 42 -10.77 10.48 0.52
CA LEU A 42 -9.39 10.83 0.28
C LEU A 42 -9.03 12.09 1.05
N ASP A 43 -8.02 11.99 1.92
CA ASP A 43 -7.47 13.09 2.70
C ASP A 43 -5.96 13.13 2.52
N ILE A 44 -5.46 14.09 1.74
CA ILE A 44 -4.04 14.23 1.38
C ILE A 44 -3.45 15.41 2.13
N HIS A 45 -2.27 15.19 2.68
CA HIS A 45 -1.50 16.19 3.42
C HIS A 45 -0.12 16.34 2.83
N GLU A 46 0.37 17.57 2.77
CA GLU A 46 1.74 17.90 2.38
C GLU A 46 2.63 18.09 3.61
N ARG A 47 3.87 17.61 3.52
CA ARG A 47 4.93 17.80 4.52
C ARG A 47 6.23 18.12 3.79
N THR A 48 7.13 18.79 4.48
CA THR A 48 8.52 18.96 4.03
C THR A 48 9.42 18.05 4.86
N ASN A 49 10.30 17.31 4.21
CA ASN A 49 11.29 16.48 4.92
C ASN A 49 12.46 17.34 5.46
N GLU A 50 13.35 16.70 6.20
CA GLU A 50 14.54 17.36 6.80
C GLU A 50 15.46 18.01 5.76
N ALA A 51 15.46 17.52 4.52
CA ALA A 51 16.23 18.05 3.40
C ALA A 51 15.50 19.18 2.63
N GLY A 52 14.34 19.65 3.11
CA GLY A 52 13.59 20.72 2.45
C GLY A 52 12.74 20.27 1.26
N HIS A 53 12.62 18.97 1.00
CA HIS A 53 11.83 18.45 -0.12
C HIS A 53 10.39 18.15 0.31
N PRO A 54 9.37 18.60 -0.46
CA PRO A 54 7.99 18.27 -0.18
C PRO A 54 7.74 16.77 -0.42
N TYR A 55 6.86 16.19 0.38
CA TYR A 55 6.30 14.87 0.21
C TYR A 55 4.85 14.87 0.71
N TYR A 56 4.05 13.96 0.17
CA TYR A 56 2.66 13.84 0.54
C TYR A 56 2.41 12.55 1.32
N PHE A 57 1.39 12.55 2.16
CA PHE A 57 0.81 11.35 2.75
C PHE A 57 -0.70 11.42 2.67
N ALA A 58 -1.37 10.27 2.65
CA ALA A 58 -2.82 10.22 2.47
C ALA A 58 -3.49 9.23 3.42
N PHE A 59 -4.68 9.57 3.88
CA PHE A 59 -5.66 8.63 4.43
C PHE A 59 -6.74 8.40 3.39
N ILE A 60 -7.08 7.14 3.15
CA ILE A 60 -8.08 6.77 2.14
C ILE A 60 -9.05 5.76 2.73
N ASP A 61 -10.32 5.89 2.36
CA ASP A 61 -11.28 4.80 2.51
C ASP A 61 -11.55 4.23 1.12
N ILE A 62 -11.44 2.92 0.99
CA ILE A 62 -11.68 2.21 -0.25
C ILE A 62 -12.87 1.26 -0.12
N GLU A 63 -13.74 1.27 -1.12
CA GLU A 63 -14.67 0.18 -1.38
C GLU A 63 -13.93 -0.89 -2.18
N SER A 64 -13.64 -2.02 -1.53
CA SER A 64 -12.90 -3.12 -2.15
C SER A 64 -13.74 -3.78 -3.24
N PHE A 65 -13.12 -4.11 -4.37
CA PHE A 65 -13.78 -4.95 -5.37
C PHE A 65 -13.90 -6.40 -4.88
N GLU A 66 -14.97 -7.08 -5.28
CA GLU A 66 -15.22 -8.50 -4.97
C GLU A 66 -14.43 -9.40 -5.94
N ASN A 67 -13.09 -9.28 -5.94
CA ASN A 67 -12.20 -10.12 -6.76
C ASN A 67 -11.00 -10.65 -5.93
N ILE A 68 -10.37 -11.72 -6.44
CA ILE A 68 -9.29 -12.44 -5.75
C ILE A 68 -8.11 -11.50 -5.44
N TYR A 69 -7.76 -10.61 -6.37
CA TYR A 69 -6.62 -9.72 -6.21
C TYR A 69 -6.85 -8.69 -5.10
N SER A 70 -8.00 -8.02 -5.10
CA SER A 70 -8.45 -7.13 -4.03
C SER A 70 -8.44 -7.84 -2.68
N LEU A 71 -9.06 -9.02 -2.58
CA LEU A 71 -9.07 -9.82 -1.35
C LEU A 71 -7.66 -10.19 -0.87
N TYR A 72 -6.76 -10.51 -1.81
CA TYR A 72 -5.36 -10.81 -1.51
C TYR A 72 -4.61 -9.59 -0.97
N VAL A 73 -4.70 -8.45 -1.64
CA VAL A 73 -4.06 -7.19 -1.21
C VAL A 73 -4.52 -6.81 0.19
N LEU A 74 -5.82 -6.86 0.43
CA LEU A 74 -6.42 -6.45 1.70
C LEU A 74 -6.16 -7.45 2.81
N GLY A 75 -6.21 -8.74 2.51
CA GLY A 75 -5.79 -9.80 3.43
C GLY A 75 -4.33 -9.67 3.83
N THR A 76 -3.46 -9.26 2.89
CA THR A 76 -2.03 -9.04 3.13
C THR A 76 -1.82 -7.80 4.01
N ILE A 77 -2.51 -6.70 3.74
CA ILE A 77 -2.47 -5.50 4.59
C ILE A 77 -2.94 -5.82 6.00
N ASN A 78 -4.05 -6.55 6.15
CA ASN A 78 -4.59 -6.92 7.46
C ASN A 78 -3.63 -7.86 8.23
N LYS A 79 -3.00 -8.82 7.54
CA LYS A 79 -2.12 -9.81 8.17
C LYS A 79 -0.74 -9.26 8.53
N TYR A 80 -0.16 -8.41 7.68
CA TYR A 80 1.23 -7.95 7.82
C TYR A 80 1.36 -6.44 8.08
N GLY A 81 0.23 -5.72 8.14
CA GLY A 81 0.15 -4.29 8.42
C GLY A 81 0.45 -3.39 7.21
N ASN A 82 0.96 -3.94 6.10
CA ASN A 82 1.25 -3.17 4.89
C ASN A 82 1.29 -4.04 3.63
N TYR A 83 1.21 -3.38 2.47
CA TYR A 83 1.43 -3.94 1.14
C TYR A 83 2.06 -2.91 0.21
N ARG A 84 2.80 -3.35 -0.81
CA ARG A 84 3.35 -2.46 -1.86
C ARG A 84 2.48 -2.51 -3.10
N VAL A 85 1.73 -1.44 -3.33
CA VAL A 85 0.93 -1.27 -4.54
C VAL A 85 1.84 -0.76 -5.65
N VAL A 86 2.23 -1.63 -6.58
CA VAL A 86 3.05 -1.28 -7.75
C VAL A 86 2.14 -0.68 -8.81
N TYR A 87 2.33 0.59 -9.14
CA TYR A 87 1.47 1.32 -10.09
C TYR A 87 2.16 1.60 -11.43
N ASP A 88 3.47 1.43 -11.49
CA ASP A 88 4.27 1.54 -12.71
C ASP A 88 5.40 0.50 -12.67
N GLU A 89 5.17 -0.66 -13.29
CA GLU A 89 6.13 -1.77 -13.30
C GLU A 89 7.40 -1.43 -14.06
N ALA A 90 7.29 -0.69 -15.18
CA ALA A 90 8.43 -0.35 -16.03
C ALA A 90 9.46 0.52 -15.28
N ASN A 91 8.99 1.38 -14.39
CA ASN A 91 9.82 2.26 -13.56
C ASN A 91 9.96 1.76 -12.10
N TYR A 92 9.44 0.57 -11.78
CA TYR A 92 9.41 -0.01 -10.44
C TYR A 92 8.84 0.94 -9.37
N LEU A 93 7.82 1.74 -9.73
CA LEU A 93 7.20 2.67 -8.80
C LEU A 93 6.09 1.99 -8.03
N TYR A 94 6.10 2.19 -6.71
CA TYR A 94 5.11 1.65 -5.80
C TYR A 94 4.81 2.61 -4.67
N TRP A 95 3.62 2.47 -4.07
CA TRP A 95 3.30 3.04 -2.77
C TRP A 95 3.24 1.94 -1.72
N GLU A 96 3.83 2.21 -0.55
CA GLU A 96 3.55 1.41 0.64
C GLU A 96 2.16 1.82 1.15
N VAL A 97 1.26 0.86 1.29
CA VAL A 97 -0.10 1.07 1.77
C VAL A 97 -0.26 0.31 3.08
N LYS A 98 -0.75 0.98 4.11
CA LYS A 98 -0.89 0.44 5.47
C LYS A 98 -2.34 0.40 5.88
N GLN A 99 -2.65 -0.50 6.81
CA GLN A 99 -3.91 -0.41 7.54
C GLN A 99 -3.93 0.90 8.33
N TYR A 100 -5.00 1.69 8.20
CA TYR A 100 -5.19 2.83 9.07
C TYR A 100 -5.75 2.37 10.41
N ILE A 101 -5.02 2.66 11.48
CA ILE A 101 -5.46 2.45 12.86
C ILE A 101 -5.69 3.83 13.48
N GLU A 102 -6.93 4.07 13.91
CA GLU A 102 -7.31 5.31 14.56
C GLU A 102 -6.46 5.54 15.82
N LYS A 103 -6.15 6.80 16.11
CA LYS A 103 -5.26 7.15 17.22
C LYS A 103 -5.75 6.58 18.56
N SER A 104 -7.07 6.52 18.76
CA SER A 104 -7.73 5.92 19.93
C SER A 104 -7.53 4.41 20.06
N GLN A 105 -7.25 3.72 18.95
CA GLN A 105 -7.08 2.26 18.86
C GLN A 105 -5.61 1.85 18.82
N ARG A 106 -4.69 2.82 18.70
CA ARG A 106 -3.26 2.54 18.82
C ARG A 106 -2.99 2.23 20.29
N GLY A 107 -2.70 0.96 20.58
CA GLY A 107 -2.21 0.56 21.90
C GLY A 107 -1.00 1.41 22.30
N SER A 108 -0.81 1.62 23.61
CA SER A 108 0.42 2.18 24.14
C SER A 108 1.62 1.50 23.49
N PRO A 109 2.70 2.22 23.13
CA PRO A 109 3.84 1.65 22.41
C PRO A 109 4.30 0.39 23.16
N VAL A 110 4.09 -0.77 22.53
CA VAL A 110 4.62 -2.03 23.03
C VAL A 110 6.12 -1.93 22.82
N THR A 111 6.90 -1.96 23.89
CA THR A 111 8.36 -2.10 23.80
C THR A 111 8.65 -3.46 23.17
N ILE A 112 8.81 -3.49 21.85
CA ILE A 112 9.20 -4.69 21.11
C ILE A 112 10.66 -4.99 21.48
N LYS A 113 10.92 -6.18 22.03
CA LYS A 113 12.28 -6.63 22.33
C LYS A 113 13.07 -6.78 21.04
N SER A 114 14.37 -6.44 21.08
CA SER A 114 15.30 -6.36 19.94
C SER A 114 15.29 -7.54 18.98
N ASP A 115 14.88 -8.70 19.46
CA ASP A 115 15.07 -9.98 18.79
C ASP A 115 13.94 -10.23 17.77
N GLU A 116 12.77 -9.62 17.97
CA GLU A 116 11.63 -9.68 17.04
C GLU A 116 11.81 -8.77 15.81
N TRP A 117 12.65 -7.73 15.93
CA TRP A 117 12.98 -6.81 14.83
C TRP A 117 13.75 -7.48 13.68
N LEU A 118 14.58 -8.49 13.99
CA LEU A 118 15.35 -9.22 12.98
C LEU A 118 14.44 -10.09 12.10
N ALA A 119 13.39 -10.69 12.66
CA ALA A 119 12.40 -11.43 11.88
C ALA A 119 11.62 -10.50 10.92
N PHE A 120 11.33 -9.27 11.36
CA PHE A 120 10.64 -8.25 10.56
C PHE A 120 11.54 -7.50 9.57
N SER A 121 12.85 -7.73 9.54
CA SER A 121 13.75 -7.11 8.54
C SER A 121 14.13 -8.07 7.42
N LEU A 122 14.18 -9.38 7.71
CA LEU A 122 14.58 -10.42 6.75
C LEU A 122 13.60 -10.63 5.59
N TRP A 123 12.30 -10.33 5.75
CA TRP A 123 11.31 -10.43 4.66
C TRP A 123 11.44 -9.36 3.57
N LYS A 124 12.23 -8.30 3.81
CA LYS A 124 12.51 -7.25 2.81
C LYS A 124 13.64 -7.61 1.84
N THR A 125 14.15 -8.84 1.86
CA THR A 125 15.24 -9.27 0.97
C THR A 125 14.72 -9.59 -0.44
N PRO A 126 15.36 -9.07 -1.51
CA PRO A 126 14.93 -9.26 -2.91
C PRO A 126 14.81 -10.73 -3.37
N SER A 127 15.55 -11.65 -2.75
CA SER A 127 15.54 -13.08 -3.10
C SER A 127 14.24 -13.80 -2.73
N LEU A 128 13.51 -13.32 -1.72
CA LEU A 128 12.20 -13.87 -1.34
C LEU A 128 11.06 -13.27 -2.18
N LEU A 129 11.22 -12.02 -2.64
CA LEU A 129 10.33 -11.40 -3.64
C LEU A 129 10.33 -12.17 -4.96
N ARG A 130 11.50 -12.65 -5.43
CA ARG A 130 11.59 -13.46 -6.66
C ARG A 130 10.80 -14.77 -6.59
N LYS A 131 10.91 -15.51 -5.48
CA LYS A 131 10.11 -16.73 -5.25
C LYS A 131 8.61 -16.44 -5.10
N HIS A 132 8.24 -15.23 -4.67
CA HIS A 132 6.85 -14.80 -4.52
C HIS A 132 6.18 -14.51 -5.87
N TYR A 133 6.90 -13.89 -6.82
CA TYR A 133 6.43 -13.73 -8.20
C TYR A 133 6.30 -15.09 -8.92
N GLU A 134 7.27 -15.99 -8.76
CA GLU A 134 7.19 -17.36 -9.28
C GLU A 134 5.99 -18.15 -8.71
N PHE A 135 5.54 -17.86 -7.48
CA PHE A 135 4.35 -18.46 -6.90
C PHE A 135 3.05 -17.93 -7.53
N ILE A 136 2.99 -16.62 -7.83
CA ILE A 136 1.81 -15.98 -8.45
C ILE A 136 1.67 -16.42 -9.91
N GLU A 137 2.77 -16.54 -10.66
CA GLU A 137 2.77 -17.03 -12.05
C GLU A 137 2.38 -18.50 -12.19
N ASN A 138 2.51 -19.29 -11.11
CA ASN A 138 2.15 -20.70 -11.07
C ASN A 138 0.81 -20.98 -10.38
N LEU A 139 0.02 -19.95 -10.06
CA LEU A 139 -1.38 -20.18 -9.67
C LEU A 139 -2.13 -20.69 -10.90
N PRO A 140 -2.73 -21.88 -10.86
CA PRO A 140 -3.37 -22.44 -12.03
C PRO A 140 -4.55 -21.56 -12.44
N ASN A 141 -4.56 -21.14 -13.71
CA ASN A 141 -5.69 -20.48 -14.34
C ASN A 141 -6.90 -21.42 -14.28
N PHE A 142 -7.74 -21.25 -13.28
CA PHE A 142 -9.02 -21.94 -13.20
C PHE A 142 -10.13 -20.94 -13.54
N ILE A 143 -10.60 -21.11 -14.78
CA ILE A 143 -11.90 -20.70 -15.30
C ILE A 143 -12.99 -21.33 -14.45
#